data_AF-Q7X9K2-F1
#
_entry.id   AF-Q7X9K2-F1
#
_cell.length_a   1.000
_cell.length_b   1.000
_cell.length_c   1.000
_cell.angle_alpha   90.00
_cell.angle_beta   90.00
_cell.angle_gamma   90.00
#
_symmetry.space_group_name_H-M   'P 1'
#
loop_
_entity.id
_entity.type
_entity.pdbx_description
1 polymer ?
#
loop_
_entity_poly.entity_id
_entity_poly.type
_entity_poly.pdbx_seq_one_letter_code
_entity_poly.pdbx_strand_id
1 'polypeptide(L)'
;GKINEHFKKNKTTINLKYIDPTYMIRAIPSNASDNVYCTLLAHSVVHGAMAGYTGFTVGQVNGRHCYIPFYRITEKQNKVSITDRMWARLLSSTNQPSFLSKQDVDDAKVEDERTAKLLDGSPSQPQGRR
;
A
#
# COMPACT_ATOMS: atom_id res chain seq x y z
N GLY A 1 18.87 -23.69 7.13
CA GLY A 1 17.72 -22.79 7.27
C GLY A 1 17.75 -22.20 8.66
N LYS A 2 17.75 -20.86 8.76
CA LYS A 2 18.11 -20.12 10.00
C LYS A 2 17.33 -20.56 11.24
N ILE A 3 16.04 -20.89 11.09
CA ILE A 3 15.18 -21.38 12.19
C ILE A 3 15.65 -22.76 12.69
N ASN A 4 15.85 -23.73 11.79
CA ASN A 4 16.33 -25.07 12.18
C ASN A 4 17.72 -25.02 12.82
N GLU A 5 18.61 -24.15 12.36
CA GLU A 5 19.94 -23.96 12.96
C GLU A 5 19.86 -23.36 14.38
N HIS A 6 19.00 -22.37 14.59
CA HIS A 6 18.75 -21.78 15.90
C HIS A 6 18.26 -22.82 16.93
N PHE A 7 17.27 -23.64 16.58
CA PHE A 7 16.73 -24.65 17.49
C PHE A 7 17.66 -25.85 17.70
N LYS A 8 18.49 -26.20 16.70
CA LYS A 8 19.57 -27.18 16.86
C LYS A 8 20.61 -26.71 17.89
N LYS A 9 21.00 -25.44 17.86
CA LYS A 9 21.93 -24.85 18.87
C LYS A 9 21.35 -24.94 20.28
N ASN A 10 20.05 -24.73 20.42
CA ASN A 10 19.34 -24.80 21.70
C ASN A 10 18.90 -26.22 22.09
N LYS A 11 19.36 -27.26 21.37
CA LYS A 11 19.06 -28.68 21.60
C LYS A 11 17.56 -28.99 21.72
N THR A 12 16.72 -28.23 21.03
CA THR A 12 15.26 -28.43 21.04
C THR A 12 14.82 -29.13 19.76
N THR A 13 14.13 -30.26 19.89
CA THR A 13 13.52 -30.95 18.74
C THR A 13 12.24 -30.21 18.32
N ILE A 14 12.15 -29.86 17.04
CA ILE A 14 10.99 -29.15 16.49
C ILE A 14 10.45 -29.86 15.24
N ASN A 15 9.14 -29.78 15.01
CA ASN A 15 8.51 -30.13 13.74
C ASN A 15 8.21 -28.84 12.97
N LEU A 16 9.00 -28.55 11.93
CA LEU A 16 8.82 -27.35 11.11
C LEU A 16 8.10 -27.72 9.81
N LYS A 17 6.94 -27.10 9.57
CA LYS A 17 6.22 -27.17 8.30
C LYS A 17 6.28 -25.81 7.62
N TYR A 18 6.87 -25.77 6.43
CA TYR A 18 6.85 -24.59 5.59
C TYR A 18 5.70 -24.70 4.60
N ILE A 19 4.86 -23.67 4.53
CA ILE A 19 3.73 -23.59 3.61
C ILE A 19 3.97 -22.34 2.76
N ASP A 20 4.02 -22.51 1.44
CA ASP A 20 4.06 -21.41 0.48
C ASP A 20 2.72 -21.32 -0.26
N PRO A 21 1.83 -20.39 0.15
CA PRO A 21 0.55 -20.21 -0.49
C PRO A 21 0.60 -19.25 -1.69
N THR A 22 1.77 -18.80 -2.14
CA THR A 22 1.89 -17.72 -3.16
C THR A 22 1.12 -18.03 -4.44
N TYR A 23 1.24 -19.24 -4.97
CA TYR A 23 0.50 -19.62 -6.17
C TYR A 23 -0.99 -19.78 -5.87
N MET A 24 -1.33 -20.39 -4.73
CA MET A 24 -2.72 -20.60 -4.32
C MET A 24 -3.47 -19.27 -4.25
N ILE A 25 -2.92 -18.25 -3.60
CA ILE A 25 -3.60 -16.95 -3.48
C ILE A 25 -3.74 -16.21 -4.81
N ARG A 26 -2.83 -16.40 -5.77
CA ARG A 26 -2.83 -15.68 -7.06
C ARG A 26 -3.63 -16.41 -8.16
N ALA A 27 -3.87 -17.71 -8.00
CA ALA A 27 -4.57 -18.54 -8.97
C ALA A 27 -6.05 -18.77 -8.63
N ILE A 28 -6.50 -18.38 -7.43
CA ILE A 28 -7.90 -18.49 -7.03
C ILE A 28 -8.76 -17.51 -7.86
N PRO A 29 -9.96 -17.93 -8.30
CA PRO A 29 -10.89 -17.04 -9.00
C PRO A 29 -11.30 -15.85 -8.13
N SER A 30 -11.57 -14.72 -8.78
CA SER A 30 -11.99 -13.48 -8.14
C SER A 30 -13.28 -13.65 -7.34
N ASN A 31 -13.33 -13.05 -6.14
CA ASN A 31 -14.53 -13.01 -5.33
C ASN A 31 -15.56 -12.01 -5.92
N ALA A 32 -16.78 -12.00 -5.39
CA ALA A 32 -17.85 -11.13 -5.90
C ALA A 32 -17.50 -9.63 -5.84
N SER A 33 -16.85 -9.16 -4.77
CA SER A 33 -16.42 -7.77 -4.64
C SER A 33 -15.35 -7.38 -5.65
N ASP A 34 -14.38 -8.26 -5.88
CA ASP A 34 -13.30 -8.05 -6.85
C ASP A 34 -13.86 -8.02 -8.27
N ASN A 35 -14.84 -8.87 -8.59
CA ASN A 35 -15.54 -8.85 -9.87
C ASN A 35 -16.22 -7.49 -10.12
N VAL A 36 -17.01 -7.01 -9.15
CA VAL A 36 -17.68 -5.71 -9.25
C VAL A 36 -16.66 -4.58 -9.40
N TYR A 37 -15.58 -4.61 -8.60
CA TYR A 37 -14.53 -3.60 -8.65
C TYR A 37 -13.81 -3.57 -10.00
N CYS A 38 -13.42 -4.74 -10.54
CA CYS A 38 -12.81 -4.84 -11.86
C CYS A 38 -13.73 -4.31 -12.98
N THR A 39 -15.03 -4.58 -12.93
CA THR A 39 -16.00 -4.02 -13.89
C THR A 39 -16.07 -2.50 -13.80
N LEU A 40 -16.11 -1.93 -12.59
CA LEU A 40 -16.16 -0.47 -12.38
C LEU A 40 -14.90 0.23 -12.89
N LEU A 41 -13.72 -0.36 -12.65
CA LEU A 41 -12.46 0.13 -13.20
C LEU A 41 -12.47 0.07 -14.73
N ALA A 42 -12.89 -1.05 -15.32
CA ALA A 42 -12.94 -1.24 -16.77
C ALA A 42 -13.86 -0.22 -17.46
N HIS A 43 -15.08 -0.02 -16.95
CA HIS A 43 -16.00 0.99 -17.49
C HIS A 43 -15.41 2.40 -17.42
N SER A 44 -14.76 2.73 -16.30
CA SER A 44 -14.13 4.04 -16.11
C SER A 44 -12.96 4.26 -17.10
N VAL A 45 -12.15 3.22 -17.36
CA VAL A 45 -11.08 3.27 -18.38
C VAL A 45 -11.69 3.52 -19.76
N VAL A 46 -12.74 2.76 -20.12
CA VAL A 46 -13.40 2.89 -21.43
C VAL A 46 -13.97 4.29 -21.60
N HIS A 47 -14.67 4.84 -20.61
CA HIS A 47 -15.19 6.21 -20.68
C HIS A 47 -14.08 7.25 -20.87
N GLY A 48 -12.97 7.13 -20.15
CA GLY A 48 -11.82 8.03 -20.31
C GLY A 48 -11.18 7.92 -21.70
N ALA A 49 -11.03 6.69 -22.22
CA ALA A 49 -10.50 6.46 -23.56
C ALA A 49 -11.44 7.01 -24.65
N MET A 50 -12.76 6.83 -24.50
CA MET A 50 -13.77 7.37 -25.42
C MET A 50 -13.85 8.90 -25.39
N ALA A 51 -13.48 9.53 -24.27
CA ALA A 51 -13.31 10.98 -24.16
C ALA A 51 -12.00 11.49 -24.79
N GLY A 52 -11.15 10.61 -25.31
CA GLY A 52 -9.88 10.96 -25.94
C GLY A 52 -8.70 11.07 -24.96
N TYR A 53 -8.86 10.67 -23.70
CA TYR A 53 -7.75 10.66 -22.75
C TYR A 53 -6.82 9.47 -23.01
N THR A 54 -5.51 9.69 -22.86
CA THR A 54 -4.46 8.68 -23.03
C THR A 54 -3.39 8.83 -21.95
N GLY A 55 -2.53 7.82 -21.77
CA GLY A 55 -1.43 7.90 -20.80
C GLY A 55 -1.84 7.87 -19.32
N PHE A 56 -3.01 7.30 -19.02
CA PHE A 56 -3.57 7.22 -17.67
C PHE A 56 -3.96 5.78 -17.29
N THR A 57 -4.11 5.56 -15.99
CA THR A 57 -4.78 4.39 -15.42
C THR A 57 -5.91 4.83 -14.50
N VAL A 58 -6.78 3.89 -14.12
CA VAL A 58 -7.88 4.16 -13.19
C VAL A 58 -7.61 3.44 -11.88
N GLY A 59 -7.86 4.13 -10.77
CA GLY A 59 -7.81 3.55 -9.44
C GLY A 59 -8.78 4.26 -8.50
N GLN A 60 -9.03 3.63 -7.34
CA GLN A 60 -9.82 4.25 -6.29
C GLN A 60 -8.95 5.15 -5.41
N VAL A 61 -9.32 6.42 -5.27
CA VAL A 61 -8.69 7.40 -4.38
C VAL A 61 -9.78 7.97 -3.47
N ASN A 62 -9.64 7.81 -2.15
CA ASN A 62 -10.62 8.29 -1.16
C ASN A 62 -12.07 7.90 -1.49
N GLY A 63 -12.28 6.65 -1.92
CA GLY A 63 -13.59 6.10 -2.26
C GLY A 63 -14.11 6.44 -3.65
N ARG A 64 -13.41 7.26 -4.45
CA ARG A 64 -13.84 7.66 -5.81
C ARG A 64 -12.92 7.05 -6.88
N HIS A 65 -13.47 6.71 -8.05
CA HIS A 65 -12.66 6.31 -9.19
C HIS A 65 -12.05 7.54 -9.85
N CYS A 66 -10.73 7.56 -9.99
CA CYS A 66 -9.97 8.69 -10.50
C CYS A 66 -9.06 8.25 -11.66
N TYR A 67 -8.84 9.17 -12.61
CA TYR A 67 -7.85 9.01 -13.66
C TYR A 67 -6.49 9.48 -13.14
N ILE A 68 -5.50 8.58 -13.19
CA ILE A 68 -4.17 8.80 -12.62
C ILE A 68 -3.15 8.72 -13.77
N PRO A 69 -2.42 9.79 -14.07
CA PRO A 69 -1.37 9.77 -15.09
C PRO A 69 -0.22 8.81 -14.72
N PHE A 70 0.36 8.14 -15.72
CA PHE A 70 1.42 7.13 -15.48
C PHE A 70 2.64 7.70 -14.74
N TYR A 71 3.09 8.90 -15.08
CA TYR A 71 4.26 9.52 -14.44
C TYR A 71 4.08 9.69 -12.92
N ARG A 72 2.83 9.87 -12.47
CA ARG A 72 2.52 10.02 -11.05
C ARG A 72 2.45 8.69 -10.33
N ILE A 73 2.03 7.62 -11.01
CA ILE A 73 1.89 6.30 -10.41
C ILE A 73 3.23 5.59 -10.20
N THR A 74 4.20 5.88 -11.07
CA THR A 74 5.55 5.30 -10.98
C THR A 74 6.46 6.01 -9.98
N GLU A 75 6.09 7.22 -9.54
CA GLU A 75 6.94 8.06 -8.68
C GLU A 75 7.11 7.48 -7.27
N LYS A 76 6.04 6.90 -6.71
CA LYS A 76 6.02 6.40 -5.33
C LYS A 76 5.27 5.09 -5.22
N GLN A 77 5.74 4.23 -4.32
CA GLN A 77 5.05 3.00 -3.93
C GLN A 77 4.41 3.18 -2.56
N ASN A 78 3.22 2.61 -2.37
CA ASN A 78 2.57 2.61 -1.05
C ASN A 78 3.31 1.65 -0.12
N LYS A 79 3.82 2.17 1.00
CA LYS A 79 4.46 1.38 2.05
C LYS A 79 3.56 1.36 3.29
N VAL A 80 3.57 0.25 4.00
CA VAL A 80 2.88 0.17 5.30
C VAL A 80 3.55 1.16 6.25
N SER A 81 2.76 2.09 6.80
CA SER A 81 3.25 2.97 7.86
C SER A 81 3.35 2.19 9.17
N ILE A 82 4.57 2.15 9.71
CA ILE A 82 4.91 1.48 10.98
C ILE A 82 4.46 2.27 12.21
N THR A 83 4.06 3.53 12.04
CA THR A 83 3.55 4.39 13.11
C THR A 83 2.02 4.35 13.19
N ASP A 84 1.35 3.80 12.18
CA ASP A 84 -0.11 3.82 12.06
C ASP A 84 -0.81 2.75 12.92
N ARG A 85 -2.09 2.98 13.20
CA ARG A 85 -2.98 2.12 13.99
C ARG A 85 -3.03 0.70 13.46
N MET A 86 -2.99 0.50 12.14
CA MET A 86 -2.98 -0.86 11.56
C MET A 86 -1.75 -1.64 11.98
N TRP A 87 -0.57 -1.01 11.98
CA TRP A 87 0.67 -1.63 12.43
C TRP A 87 0.65 -1.89 13.94
N ALA A 88 0.18 -0.93 14.74
CA ALA A 88 0.00 -1.13 16.18
C ALA A 88 -0.93 -2.32 16.49
N ARG A 89 -2.01 -2.51 15.71
CA ARG A 89 -2.91 -3.65 15.85
C ARG A 89 -2.22 -4.98 15.53
N LEU A 90 -1.34 -5.01 14.52
CA LEU A 90 -0.54 -6.19 14.18
C LEU A 90 0.43 -6.56 15.32
N LEU A 91 1.12 -5.57 15.90
CA LEU A 91 2.02 -5.81 17.03
C LEU A 91 1.26 -6.34 18.25
N SER A 92 0.10 -5.75 18.55
CA SER A 92 -0.74 -6.18 19.67
C SER A 92 -1.32 -7.58 19.49
N SER A 93 -1.61 -8.03 18.26
CA SER A 93 -2.17 -9.37 18.03
C SER A 93 -1.10 -10.46 18.02
N THR A 94 0.12 -10.13 17.61
CA THR A 94 1.23 -11.07 17.50
C THR A 94 2.11 -11.13 18.74
N ASN A 95 1.99 -10.14 19.65
CA ASN A 95 2.89 -9.93 20.78
C ASN A 95 4.37 -9.87 20.38
N GLN A 96 4.67 -9.53 19.12
CA GLN A 96 6.04 -9.36 18.67
C GLN A 96 6.59 -8.03 19.20
N PRO A 97 7.88 -8.00 19.61
CA PRO A 97 8.50 -6.75 20.01
C PRO A 97 8.56 -5.80 18.81
N SER A 98 8.43 -4.50 19.06
CA SER A 98 8.74 -3.51 18.03
C SER A 98 10.24 -3.57 17.73
N PHE A 99 10.60 -3.73 16.46
CA PHE A 99 11.99 -3.74 16.00
C PHE A 99 12.53 -2.33 15.72
N LEU A 100 11.78 -1.29 16.08
CA LEU A 100 12.12 0.11 15.79
C LEU A 100 13.01 0.71 16.88
N SER A 101 14.04 1.43 16.46
CA SER A 101 14.76 2.35 17.31
C SER A 101 13.97 3.66 17.47
N LYS A 102 14.34 4.50 18.45
CA LYS A 102 13.72 5.84 18.61
C LYS A 102 13.91 6.70 17.35
N GLN A 103 15.04 6.56 16.66
CA GLN A 103 15.36 7.30 15.44
C GLN A 103 14.40 6.95 14.30
N ASP A 104 14.10 5.66 14.10
CA ASP A 104 13.18 5.21 13.04
C ASP A 104 11.75 5.76 13.23
N VAL A 105 11.33 5.90 14.49
CA VAL A 105 10.02 6.45 14.84
C VAL A 105 9.96 7.96 14.59
N ASP A 106 11.04 8.66 14.86
CA ASP A 106 11.13 10.11 14.67
C ASP A 106 11.24 10.46 13.18
N ASP A 107 12.03 9.72 12.41
CA ASP A 107 12.13 9.87 10.95
C ASP A 107 10.78 9.62 10.25
N ALA A 108 10.04 8.60 10.68
CA ALA A 108 8.70 8.30 10.14
C ALA A 108 7.70 9.45 10.39
N LYS A 109 7.73 10.07 11.59
CA LYS A 109 6.88 11.23 11.88
C LYS A 109 7.22 12.43 11.00
N VAL A 110 8.51 12.68 10.76
CA VAL A 110 8.97 13.79 9.90
C VAL A 110 8.53 13.56 8.44
N GLU A 111 8.57 12.33 7.94
CA GLU A 111 8.05 11.99 6.60
C GLU A 111 6.53 12.16 6.49
N ASP A 112 5.78 11.71 7.51
CA ASP A 112 4.32 11.89 7.56
C ASP A 112 3.93 13.38 7.58
N GLU A 113 4.61 14.20 8.39
CA GLU A 113 4.41 15.66 8.44
C GLU A 113 4.75 16.36 7.11
N ARG A 114 5.83 15.95 6.45
CA ARG A 114 6.22 16.47 5.14
C ARG A 114 5.18 16.11 4.08
N THR A 115 4.64 14.90 4.14
CA THR A 115 3.61 14.42 3.21
C THR A 115 2.29 15.15 3.43
N ALA A 116 1.89 15.38 4.68
CA ALA A 116 0.72 16.18 5.02
C ALA A 116 0.83 17.62 4.49
N LYS A 117 1.99 18.27 4.64
CA LYS A 117 2.25 19.63 4.13
C LYS A 117 2.20 19.73 2.60
N LEU A 118 2.54 18.66 1.88
CA LEU A 118 2.48 18.63 0.41
C LEU A 118 1.05 18.48 -0.13
N LEU A 119 0.12 17.95 0.66
CA LEU A 119 -1.27 17.73 0.26
C LEU A 119 -2.18 18.96 0.51
N ASP A 120 -1.78 19.87 1.40
CA ASP A 120 -2.52 21.10 1.74
C ASP A 120 -2.23 22.29 0.79
N GLY A 121 -1.34 22.10 -0.19
CA GLY A 121 -1.01 23.09 -1.22
C GLY A 121 -2.08 23.19 -2.31
N SER A 122 -3.18 23.90 -2.06
CA SER A 122 -4.07 24.35 -3.13
C SER A 122 -3.35 25.39 -4.02
N PRO A 123 -3.51 25.36 -5.37
CA PRO A 123 -2.89 26.35 -6.23
C PRO A 123 -3.52 27.72 -5.96
N SER A 124 -2.70 28.67 -5.54
CA SER A 124 -3.06 30.07 -5.49
C SER A 124 -3.58 30.52 -6.87
N GLN A 125 -4.81 31.03 -6.91
CA GLN A 125 -5.40 31.63 -8.11
C GLN A 125 -4.40 32.64 -8.72
N PRO A 126 -4.15 32.62 -10.04
CA PRO A 126 -3.41 33.69 -10.67
C PRO A 126 -4.26 34.97 -10.58
N GLN A 127 -3.77 35.96 -9.84
CA GLN A 127 -4.33 37.31 -9.86
C GLN A 127 -4.31 37.83 -11.29
N GLY A 128 -5.50 38.04 -11.85
CA GLY A 128 -5.65 38.72 -13.13
C GLY A 128 -5.08 40.14 -13.03
N ARG A 129 -4.02 40.41 -13.79
CA ARG A 129 -3.72 41.78 -14.23
C ARG A 129 -4.76 42.18 -15.27
N ARG A 130 -5.62 43.13 -14.92
CA ARG A 130 -6.10 44.12 -15.88
C ARG A 130 -5.09 45.24 -15.95
#